data_AF-A0A920P9R3-F1
#
_entry.id   AF-A0A920P9R3-F1
#
_cell.length_a   1.000
_cell.length_b   1.000
_cell.length_c   1.000
_cell.angle_alpha   90.00
_cell.angle_beta   90.00
_cell.angle_gamma   90.00
#
_symmetry.space_group_name_H-M   'P 1'
#
loop_
_entity.id
_entity.type
_entity.pdbx_description
1 polymer ?
#
loop_
_entity_poly.entity_id
_entity_poly.type
_entity_poly.pdbx_seq_one_letter_code
_entity_poly.pdbx_strand_id
1 'polypeptide(L)'
;MSTMSIPTIVERSIGDRSIRLETGRLAFQAHGSVTIQSGETVVLATVVMADKPRGDVDFLPLTVEFEKRLYAAGKIPGSFFRREGRPGESGILSCRLTDRSIRPLFPKSLHNDIQVILTVLSQTRKTLQKC
;
A
#
# COMPACT_ATOMS: atom_id res chain seq x y z
N MET A 1 -11.59 14.15 20.49
CA MET A 1 -12.58 13.77 19.46
C MET A 1 -12.18 12.41 18.93
N SER A 2 -12.67 11.39 19.61
CA SER A 2 -12.19 10.02 19.59
C SER A 2 -13.35 9.13 19.19
N THR A 3 -13.42 8.78 17.91
CA THR A 3 -14.24 7.66 17.44
C THR A 3 -13.30 6.50 17.17
N MET A 4 -13.09 5.67 18.19
CA MET A 4 -12.58 4.32 17.98
C MET A 4 -13.66 3.55 17.22
N SER A 5 -13.58 3.59 15.89
CA SER A 5 -14.44 2.79 15.02
C SER A 5 -14.09 1.31 15.18
N ILE A 6 -15.10 0.48 15.35
CA ILE A 6 -14.95 -0.97 15.35
C ILE A 6 -14.28 -1.37 14.01
N PRO A 7 -13.12 -2.05 14.04
CA PRO A 7 -12.44 -2.43 12.81
C PRO A 7 -13.34 -3.40 12.04
N THR A 8 -13.60 -3.08 10.78
CA THR A 8 -14.36 -3.98 9.91
C THR A 8 -13.39 -4.98 9.33
N ILE A 9 -13.60 -6.25 9.67
CA ILE A 9 -12.77 -7.36 9.26
C ILE A 9 -13.59 -8.24 8.32
N VAL A 10 -13.07 -8.45 7.11
CA VAL A 10 -13.64 -9.36 6.13
C VAL A 10 -12.62 -10.45 5.84
N GLU A 11 -13.01 -11.69 6.09
CA GLU A 11 -12.18 -12.86 5.84
C GLU A 11 -12.77 -13.68 4.70
N ARG A 12 -11.91 -14.04 3.74
CA ARG A 12 -12.27 -14.93 2.64
C ARG A 12 -11.11 -15.87 2.33
N SER A 13 -11.44 -17.14 2.13
CA SER A 13 -10.51 -18.16 1.65
C SER A 13 -10.45 -18.11 0.14
N ILE A 14 -9.25 -17.94 -0.42
CA ILE A 14 -8.98 -18.03 -1.84
C ILE A 14 -8.06 -19.24 -2.06
N GLY A 15 -8.62 -20.33 -2.55
CA GLY A 15 -7.94 -21.64 -2.55
C GLY A 15 -7.54 -22.05 -1.13
N ASP A 16 -6.29 -22.46 -0.95
CA ASP A 16 -5.75 -22.90 0.36
C ASP A 16 -5.27 -21.74 1.25
N ARG A 17 -5.49 -20.48 0.86
CA ARG A 17 -5.01 -19.30 1.60
C ARG A 17 -6.19 -18.47 2.11
N SER A 18 -6.22 -18.23 3.42
CA SER A 18 -7.12 -17.26 4.03
C SER A 18 -6.57 -15.84 3.85
N ILE A 19 -7.33 -14.97 3.21
CA ILE A 19 -7.05 -13.54 3.11
C ILE A 19 -8.00 -12.80 4.05
N ARG A 20 -7.40 -11.99 4.90
CA ARG A 20 -8.09 -11.13 5.85
C ARG A 20 -7.87 -9.68 5.44
N LEU A 21 -8.96 -8.95 5.26
CA LEU A 21 -8.96 -7.53 4.96
C LEU A 21 -9.52 -6.82 6.18
N GLU A 22 -8.75 -5.89 6.73
CA GLU A 22 -9.13 -5.11 7.89
C GLU A 22 -9.05 -3.62 7.56
N THR A 23 -10.12 -2.88 7.84
CA THR A 23 -10.17 -1.42 7.68
C THR A 23 -10.61 -0.75 8.99
N GLY A 24 -10.16 0.49 9.21
CA GLY A 24 -10.52 1.26 10.41
C GLY A 24 -9.77 0.88 11.68
N ARG A 25 -8.60 0.23 11.59
CA ARG A 25 -7.67 0.05 12.72
C ARG A 25 -6.44 0.95 12.66
N LEU A 26 -5.94 1.21 11.46
CA LEU A 26 -4.69 1.95 11.22
C LEU A 26 -4.91 3.09 10.23
N ALA A 27 -4.10 4.14 10.33
CA ALA A 27 -4.09 5.28 9.41
C ALA A 27 -5.47 5.96 9.21
N PHE A 28 -6.13 6.33 10.31
CA PHE A 28 -7.46 6.97 10.31
C PHE A 28 -7.55 8.32 9.60
N GLN A 29 -6.42 9.00 9.40
CA GLN A 29 -6.38 10.28 8.70
C GLN A 29 -6.30 10.12 7.17
N ALA A 30 -6.02 8.90 6.68
CA ALA A 30 -6.06 8.63 5.26
C ALA A 30 -7.52 8.52 4.79
N HIS A 31 -7.78 8.91 3.55
CA HIS A 31 -9.11 8.78 2.94
C HIS A 31 -9.54 7.31 2.83
N GLY A 32 -8.57 6.42 2.60
CA GLY A 32 -8.77 4.98 2.68
C GLY A 32 -7.55 4.28 3.28
N SER A 33 -7.79 3.35 4.20
CA SER A 33 -6.75 2.48 4.74
C SER A 33 -7.27 1.05 4.84
N VAL A 34 -6.47 0.11 4.34
CA VAL A 34 -6.78 -1.33 4.40
C VAL A 34 -5.50 -2.09 4.77
N THR A 35 -5.59 -2.87 5.84
CA THR A 35 -4.57 -3.84 6.22
C THR A 35 -4.96 -5.17 5.61
N ILE A 36 -4.10 -5.70 4.75
CA ILE A 36 -4.28 -6.98 4.08
C ILE A 36 -3.35 -7.99 4.75
N GLN A 37 -3.93 -9.07 5.25
CA GLN A 37 -3.19 -10.17 5.84
C GLN A 37 -3.46 -11.44 5.05
N SER A 38 -2.38 -12.08 4.57
CA SER A 38 -2.41 -13.38 3.92
C SER A 38 -1.51 -14.31 4.70
N GLY A 39 -2.10 -15.11 5.60
CA GLY A 39 -1.35 -15.91 6.58
C GLY A 39 -0.51 -15.02 7.51
N GLU A 40 0.81 -15.12 7.39
CA GLU A 40 1.79 -14.36 8.17
C GLU A 40 2.29 -13.07 7.47
N THR A 41 1.97 -12.91 6.18
CA THR A 41 2.34 -11.70 5.42
C THR A 41 1.30 -10.62 5.64
N VAL A 42 1.72 -9.42 6.04
CA VAL A 42 0.86 -8.28 6.32
C VAL A 42 1.33 -7.06 5.52
N VAL A 43 0.41 -6.46 4.78
CA VAL A 43 0.62 -5.26 3.97
C VAL A 43 -0.41 -4.21 4.37
N LEU A 44 0.03 -2.98 4.58
CA LEU A 44 -0.82 -1.82 4.80
C LEU A 44 -0.90 -1.03 3.49
N ALA A 45 -2.11 -0.91 2.95
CA ALA A 45 -2.40 -0.05 1.81
C ALA A 45 -3.10 1.22 2.32
N THR A 46 -2.56 2.38 1.97
CA THR A 46 -3.16 3.68 2.29
C THR A 46 -3.33 4.49 1.01
N VAL A 47 -4.46 5.19 0.93
CA VAL A 47 -4.81 6.03 -0.21
C VAL A 47 -5.24 7.40 0.31
N VAL A 48 -4.66 8.43 -0.28
CA VAL A 48 -5.00 9.82 -0.02
C VAL A 48 -5.26 10.50 -1.35
N MET A 49 -6.34 11.27 -1.41
CA MET A 49 -6.66 12.12 -2.54
C MET A 49 -6.74 13.56 -2.05
N ALA A 50 -6.24 14.51 -2.83
CA ALA A 50 -6.43 15.93 -2.53
C ALA A 50 -7.88 16.36 -2.80
N ASP A 51 -8.45 17.20 -1.94
CA ASP A 51 -9.80 17.74 -2.10
C ASP A 51 -9.92 18.67 -3.32
N LYS A 52 -8.84 19.39 -3.64
CA LYS A 52 -8.79 20.35 -4.74
C LYS A 52 -8.04 19.77 -5.92
N PRO A 53 -8.60 19.86 -7.15
CA PRO A 53 -7.88 19.48 -8.35
C PRO A 53 -6.71 20.43 -8.57
N ARG A 54 -5.60 19.91 -9.11
CA ARG A 54 -4.45 20.73 -9.47
C ARG A 54 -4.74 21.38 -10.82
N GLY A 55 -4.90 22.70 -10.83
CA GLY A 55 -5.34 23.45 -12.02
C GLY A 55 -4.35 23.47 -13.19
N ASP A 56 -3.10 23.09 -12.96
CA ASP A 56 -2.00 23.23 -13.92
C ASP A 56 -1.69 21.94 -14.69
N VAL A 57 -2.56 20.93 -14.63
CA VAL A 57 -2.21 19.56 -15.06
C VAL A 57 -3.36 18.91 -15.85
N ASP A 58 -3.13 18.65 -17.13
CA ASP A 58 -4.07 17.96 -18.05
C ASP A 58 -4.03 16.42 -17.94
N PHE A 59 -3.37 15.89 -16.90
CA PHE A 59 -3.23 14.45 -16.68
C PHE A 59 -3.52 14.09 -15.22
N LEU A 60 -3.93 12.84 -14.99
CA LEU A 60 -4.16 12.30 -13.65
C LEU A 60 -2.81 12.17 -12.90
N PRO A 61 -2.56 13.01 -11.87
CA PRO A 61 -1.38 12.89 -11.03
C PRO A 61 -1.61 11.75 -10.04
N LEU A 62 -1.22 10.54 -10.46
CA LEU A 62 -1.27 9.33 -9.64
C LEU A 62 0.16 8.90 -9.31
N THR A 63 0.46 8.88 -8.00
CA THR A 63 1.73 8.40 -7.48
C THR A 63 1.51 7.13 -6.68
N VAL A 64 2.20 6.05 -7.05
CA VAL A 64 2.17 4.78 -6.32
C VAL A 64 3.55 4.50 -5.75
N GLU A 65 3.63 4.35 -4.44
CA GLU A 65 4.85 4.04 -3.72
C GLU A 65 4.74 2.69 -3.01
N PHE A 66 5.80 1.89 -3.12
CA PHE A 66 5.90 0.58 -2.48
C PHE A 66 7.11 0.59 -1.56
N GLU A 67 6.83 0.62 -0.26
CA GLU A 67 7.84 0.60 0.79
C GLU A 67 7.96 -0.80 1.37
N LYS A 68 9.10 -1.44 1.11
CA LYS A 68 9.45 -2.70 1.76
C LYS A 68 10.33 -2.43 2.96
N ARG A 69 9.78 -2.61 4.15
CA ARG A 69 10.53 -2.48 5.38
C ARG A 69 11.37 -3.74 5.64
N LEU A 70 12.66 -3.58 5.94
CA LEU A 70 13.61 -4.67 6.23
C LEU A 70 13.28 -5.38 7.55
N TYR A 71 12.66 -4.66 8.50
CA TYR A 71 12.11 -5.27 9.70
C TYR A 71 11.03 -6.31 9.39
N ALA A 72 10.33 -6.20 8.25
CA ALA A 72 9.32 -7.18 7.84
C ALA A 72 9.92 -8.57 7.57
N ALA A 73 11.24 -8.64 7.32
CA ALA A 73 11.99 -9.88 7.18
C ALA A 73 12.82 -10.23 8.43
N GLY A 74 12.69 -9.46 9.52
CA GLY A 74 13.47 -9.64 10.76
C GLY A 74 14.96 -9.33 10.60
N LYS A 75 15.34 -8.53 9.59
CA LYS A 75 16.75 -8.20 9.30
C LYS A 75 17.04 -6.74 9.54
N ILE A 76 18.16 -6.47 10.22
CA ILE A 76 18.69 -5.12 10.39
C ILE A 76 19.41 -4.71 9.09
N PRO A 77 19.15 -3.51 8.54
CA PRO A 77 19.84 -3.02 7.35
C PRO A 77 21.35 -3.01 7.54
N GLY A 78 22.08 -3.80 6.74
CA GLY A 78 23.55 -3.84 6.72
C GLY A 78 24.20 -2.67 5.98
N SER A 79 23.46 -1.61 5.64
CA SER A 79 23.98 -0.43 4.93
C SER A 79 24.61 0.57 5.90
N PHE A 80 25.60 1.34 5.43
CA PHE A 80 26.33 2.36 6.21
C PHE A 80 25.38 3.35 6.91
N PHE A 81 24.26 3.69 6.28
CA PHE A 81 23.26 4.60 6.84
C PHE A 81 22.21 3.94 7.76
N ARG A 82 22.27 2.61 7.99
CA ARG A 82 21.34 1.83 8.84
C ARG A 82 19.86 2.21 8.69
N ARG A 83 19.50 2.71 7.50
CA ARG A 83 18.18 3.21 7.11
C ARG A 83 17.89 2.67 5.73
N GLU A 84 16.62 2.38 5.48
CA GLU A 84 16.15 1.98 4.17
C GLU A 84 16.31 3.15 3.21
N GLY A 85 16.84 2.86 2.03
CA GLY A 85 17.06 3.82 0.96
C GLY A 85 16.07 3.63 -0.18
N ARG A 86 16.56 3.88 -1.39
CA ARG A 86 15.79 3.77 -2.64
C ARG A 86 15.04 2.43 -2.74
N PRO A 87 13.78 2.42 -3.22
CA PRO A 87 13.05 1.19 -3.47
C PRO A 87 13.85 0.28 -4.40
N GLY A 88 13.94 -1.01 -4.04
CA GLY A 88 14.57 -2.03 -4.87
C GLY A 88 13.79 -2.31 -6.15
N GLU A 89 14.39 -3.05 -7.07
CA GLU A 89 13.81 -3.36 -8.39
C GLU A 89 12.40 -3.98 -8.28
N SER A 90 12.23 -4.96 -7.39
CA SER A 90 10.92 -5.58 -7.10
C SER A 90 9.87 -4.59 -6.64
N GLY A 91 10.25 -3.64 -5.78
CA GLY A 91 9.35 -2.57 -5.33
C GLY A 91 8.93 -1.67 -6.48
N ILE A 92 9.85 -1.29 -7.36
CA ILE A 92 9.56 -0.47 -8.55
C ILE A 92 8.65 -1.22 -9.52
N LEU A 93 8.87 -2.52 -9.74
CA LEU A 93 8.02 -3.35 -10.60
C LEU A 93 6.60 -3.48 -10.02
N SER A 94 6.48 -3.68 -8.71
CA SER A 94 5.20 -3.73 -7.99
C SER A 94 4.44 -2.41 -8.05
N CYS A 95 5.14 -1.27 -7.89
CA CYS A 95 4.57 0.07 -8.10
C CYS A 95 3.98 0.19 -9.51
N ARG A 96 4.77 -0.13 -10.54
CA ARG A 96 4.35 0.00 -11.94
C ARG A 96 3.19 -0.93 -12.29
N LEU A 97 3.18 -2.15 -11.75
CA LEU A 97 2.08 -3.10 -11.95
C LEU A 97 0.77 -2.56 -11.37
N THR A 98 0.85 -1.98 -10.17
CA THR A 98 -0.32 -1.39 -9.49
C THR A 98 -0.80 -0.13 -10.21
N ASP A 99 0.10 0.79 -10.59
CA ASP A 99 -0.27 2.00 -11.33
C ASP A 99 -0.97 1.67 -12.65
N ARG A 100 -0.44 0.70 -13.41
CA ARG A 100 -1.04 0.28 -14.69
C ARG A 100 -2.43 -0.34 -14.55
N SER A 101 -2.71 -1.05 -13.46
CA SER A 101 -4.01 -1.70 -13.28
C SER A 101 -5.10 -0.73 -12.82
N ILE A 102 -4.76 0.27 -12.00
CA ILE A 102 -5.74 1.22 -11.45
C ILE A 102 -5.95 2.46 -12.32
N ARG A 103 -4.94 2.92 -13.07
CA ARG A 103 -5.02 4.12 -13.92
C ARG A 103 -6.22 4.13 -14.89
N PRO A 104 -6.59 3.05 -15.60
CA PRO A 104 -7.75 3.08 -16.49
C PRO A 104 -9.10 3.11 -15.76
N LEU A 105 -9.13 2.83 -14.46
CA LEU A 105 -10.37 2.80 -13.68
C LEU A 105 -10.83 4.20 -13.26
N PHE A 106 -9.96 5.21 -13.35
CA PHE A 106 -10.30 6.59 -13.00
C PHE A 106 -11.00 7.32 -14.15
N PRO A 107 -12.00 8.17 -13.85
CA PRO A 107 -12.62 9.02 -14.86
C PRO A 107 -11.61 10.05 -15.40
N LYS A 108 -11.65 10.30 -16.71
CA LYS A 108 -10.69 11.18 -17.41
C LYS A 108 -10.71 12.64 -16.95
N SER A 109 -11.79 13.08 -16.30
CA SER A 109 -11.96 14.44 -15.79
C SER A 109 -11.35 14.67 -14.40
N LEU A 110 -10.77 13.63 -13.79
CA LEU A 110 -10.19 13.71 -12.46
C LEU A 110 -8.75 14.20 -12.53
N HIS A 111 -8.50 15.36 -11.91
CA HIS A 111 -7.19 16.02 -11.84
C HIS A 111 -6.72 16.20 -10.39
N ASN A 112 -7.27 15.40 -9.49
CA ASN A 112 -6.92 15.41 -8.07
C ASN A 112 -5.61 14.64 -7.89
N ASP A 113 -4.74 15.14 -7.01
CA ASP A 113 -3.52 14.44 -6.64
C ASP A 113 -3.87 13.21 -5.81
N ILE A 114 -3.50 12.03 -6.30
CA ILE A 114 -3.78 10.76 -5.64
C ILE A 114 -2.44 10.10 -5.32
N GLN A 115 -2.26 9.79 -4.04
CA GLN A 115 -1.13 9.05 -3.54
C GLN A 115 -1.60 7.71 -2.97
N VAL A 116 -1.01 6.63 -3.47
CA VAL A 116 -1.20 5.26 -2.97
C VAL A 116 0.12 4.79 -2.41
N ILE A 117 0.15 4.46 -1.11
CA ILE A 117 1.33 3.93 -0.44
C ILE A 117 1.03 2.50 0.03
N LEU A 118 1.86 1.58 -0.42
CA LEU A 118 1.85 0.17 -0.03
C LEU A 118 3.05 -0.11 0.87
N THR A 119 2.81 -0.32 2.16
CA THR A 119 3.86 -0.62 3.13
C THR A 119 3.78 -2.09 3.55
N VAL A 120 4.87 -2.83 3.35
CA VAL A 120 4.95 -4.22 3.83
C VAL A 120 5.39 -4.22 5.29
N LEU A 121 4.51 -4.67 6.18
CA LEU A 121 4.75 -4.72 7.64
C LEU A 121 5.35 -6.06 8.09
N SER A 122 4.91 -7.16 7.47
CA SER A 122 5.40 -8.50 7.78
C SER A 122 5.49 -9.32 6.51
N GLN A 123 6.55 -10.11 6.36
CA GLN A 123 6.74 -10.97 5.20
C GLN A 123 7.20 -12.38 5.59
N THR A 124 6.46 -13.38 5.11
CA THR A 124 6.91 -14.77 5.19
C THR A 124 7.96 -15.06 4.12
N ARG A 125 8.93 -15.90 4.45
CA ARG A 125 10.06 -16.29 3.58
C ARG A 125 9.64 -16.79 2.19
N LYS A 126 8.45 -17.38 2.05
CA LYS A 126 7.90 -17.88 0.76
C LYS A 126 7.44 -16.77 -0.20
N THR A 127 7.10 -15.57 0.28
CA THR A 127 6.58 -14.47 -0.55
C THR A 127 7.72 -13.65 -1.19
N LEU A 128 8.98 -13.94 -0.84
CA LEU A 128 10.19 -13.23 -1.32
C LEU A 128 10.41 -13.27 -2.84
N GLN A 129 9.74 -14.18 -3.55
CA GLN A 129 10.02 -14.47 -4.95
C GLN A 129 8.94 -13.95 -5.91
N LYS A 130 7.82 -13.40 -5.38
CA LYS A 130 6.69 -12.89 -6.20
C LYS A 130 6.44 -11.40 -6.06
N CYS A 131 7.11 -10.73 -5.13
CA CYS A 131 7.05 -9.27 -4.96
C CYS A 131 8.32 -8.64 -5.52
#